data_AF-A0A926FYB8-F1
#
_entry.id   AF-A0A926FYB8-F1
#
_cell.length_a   1.000
_cell.length_b   1.000
_cell.length_c   1.000
_cell.angle_alpha   90.00
_cell.angle_beta   90.00
_cell.angle_gamma   90.00
#
_symmetry.space_group_name_H-M   'P 1'
#
loop_
_entity.id
_entity.type
_entity.pdbx_description
1 polymer ?
#
loop_
_entity_poly.entity_id
_entity_poly.type
_entity_poly.pdbx_seq_one_letter_code
_entity_poly.pdbx_strand_id
1 'polypeptide(L)' 'MLSRVASLFRIKSKFEGFLVIFGLATGAAERGVHYLGQYPGWGGWLLFAACPVAVFMAGSKIIESFDIPE' A
#
# COMPACT_ATOMS: atom_id res chain seq x y z
N MET A 1 5.07 9.96 26.71
CA MET A 1 5.25 10.61 25.38
C MET A 1 5.15 9.63 24.22
N LEU A 2 5.70 8.40 24.32
CA LEU A 2 5.60 7.35 23.30
C LEU A 2 4.17 7.06 22.80
N SER A 3 3.16 7.10 23.69
CA SER A 3 1.75 6.90 23.32
C SER A 3 1.18 7.96 22.36
N ARG A 4 1.73 9.19 22.34
CA ARG A 4 1.31 10.23 21.39
C ARG A 4 1.90 9.97 20.00
N VAL A 5 3.14 9.48 19.92
CA VAL A 5 3.76 9.10 18.63
C VAL A 5 3.04 7.89 18.03
N ALA A 6 2.66 6.91 18.86
CA ALA A 6 1.87 5.76 18.40
C ALA A 6 0.50 6.16 17.83
N SER A 7 -0.08 7.30 18.25
CA SER A 7 -1.36 7.77 17.72
C SER A 7 -1.30 8.27 16.28
N LEU A 8 -0.13 8.63 15.74
CA LEU A 8 0.03 8.96 14.31
C LEU A 8 -0.10 7.73 13.41
N PHE A 9 0.15 6.52 13.93
CA PHE A 9 0.01 5.26 13.19
C PHE A 9 -1.39 4.66 13.30
N ARG A 10 -2.34 5.36 13.94
CA ARG A 10 -3.72 4.91 14.07
C ARG A 10 -4.57 5.58 13.00
N ILE A 11 -5.05 4.79 12.06
CA ILE A 11 -5.99 5.23 11.03
C ILE A 11 -7.38 5.36 11.67
N LYS A 12 -7.94 6.57 11.71
CA LYS A 12 -9.22 6.88 12.38
C LYS A 12 -10.39 7.00 11.41
N SER A 13 -10.14 7.40 10.16
CA SER A 13 -11.20 7.67 9.18
C SER A 13 -11.00 6.84 7.91
N LYS A 14 -12.11 6.52 7.23
CA LYS A 14 -12.10 5.92 5.88
C LYS A 14 -11.23 6.75 4.92
N PHE A 15 -11.23 8.08 5.05
CA PHE A 15 -10.39 8.98 4.24
C PHE A 15 -8.88 8.79 4.49
N GLU A 16 -8.47 8.64 5.75
CA GLU A 16 -7.06 8.35 6.09
C GLU A 16 -6.65 6.98 5.55
N GLY A 17 -7.54 5.99 5.59
CA GLY A 17 -7.32 4.68 4.97
C GLY A 17 -7.03 4.79 3.47
N PHE A 18 -7.84 5.56 2.74
CA PHE A 18 -7.59 5.82 1.31
C PHE A 18 -6.28 6.57 1.05
N LEU A 19 -5.91 7.54 1.90
CA LEU A 19 -4.63 8.23 1.80
C LEU A 19 -3.43 7.28 2.00
N VAL A 20 -3.53 6.34 2.94
CA VAL A 20 -2.50 5.31 3.15
C VAL A 20 -2.39 4.39 1.94
N ILE A 21 -3.52 3.89 1.40
CA ILE A 21 -3.54 3.05 0.20
C ILE A 21 -2.93 3.80 -0.99
N PHE A 22 -3.24 5.08 -1.15
CA PHE A 22 -2.66 5.93 -2.20
C PHE A 22 -1.14 6.09 -2.05
N GLY A 23 -0.64 6.31 -0.82
CA GLY A 23 0.80 6.34 -0.53
C GLY A 23 1.50 5.01 -0.83
N LEU A 24 0.87 3.89 -0.48
CA LEU A 24 1.39 2.55 -0.80
C LEU A 24 1.40 2.30 -2.31
N ALA A 25 0.36 2.71 -3.03
CA ALA A 25 0.25 2.55 -4.48
C ALA A 25 1.33 3.37 -5.22
N THR A 26 1.53 4.62 -4.82
CA THR A 26 2.56 5.49 -5.43
C THR A 26 3.97 4.96 -5.21
N GLY A 27 4.31 4.54 -3.98
CA GLY A 27 5.61 3.91 -3.70
C GLY A 27 5.81 2.57 -4.41
N ALA A 28 4.76 1.75 -4.54
CA ALA A 28 4.79 0.49 -5.27
C ALA A 28 4.98 0.70 -6.78
N ALA A 29 4.38 1.75 -7.36
CA ALA A 29 4.56 2.10 -8.76
C ALA A 29 5.99 2.54 -9.07
N GLU A 30 6.58 3.39 -8.23
CA GLU A 30 7.96 3.84 -8.39
C GLU A 30 8.97 2.69 -8.25
N ARG A 31 8.78 1.82 -7.25
CA ARG A 31 9.53 0.55 -7.11
C ARG A 31 9.37 -0.36 -8.32
N GLY A 32 8.14 -0.48 -8.82
CA GLY A 32 7.83 -1.25 -10.01
C GLY A 32 8.63 -0.78 -11.22
N VAL A 33 8.63 0.52 -11.51
CA VAL A 33 9.38 1.11 -12.63
C VAL A 33 10.88 0.84 -12.47
N HIS A 34 11.38 0.90 -11.23
CA HIS A 34 12.76 0.55 -10.94
C HIS A 34 13.09 -0.92 -11.30
N TYR A 35 12.16 -1.86 -11.06
CA TYR A 35 12.35 -3.27 -11.45
C TYR A 35 12.41 -3.48 -12.97
N LEU A 36 11.68 -2.70 -13.77
CA LEU A 36 11.80 -2.75 -15.24
C LEU A 36 13.19 -2.30 -15.70
N GLY A 37 13.75 -1.27 -15.06
CA GLY A 37 15.08 -0.75 -15.39
C GLY A 37 16.21 -1.68 -14.95
N GLN A 38 16.05 -2.35 -13.80
CA GLN A 38 17.10 -3.17 -13.19
C GLN A 38 17.12 -4.62 -13.71
N TYR A 39 15.96 -5.15 -14.12
CA TYR A 39 15.81 -6.51 -14.63
C TYR A 39 15.13 -6.50 -16.01
N PRO A 40 15.90 -6.26 -17.09
CA PRO A 40 15.35 -6.27 -18.43
C PRO A 40 14.85 -7.67 -18.79
N GLY A 41 13.57 -7.78 -19.18
CA GLY A 41 12.93 -9.04 -19.58
C GLY A 41 11.62 -9.32 -18.85
N TRP A 42 11.14 -10.57 -18.93
CA TRP A 42 9.86 -10.99 -18.36
C TRP A 42 9.81 -10.88 -16.82
N GLY A 43 10.97 -11.07 -16.16
CA GLY A 43 11.07 -10.99 -14.70
C GLY A 43 10.76 -9.60 -14.14
N GLY A 44 11.21 -8.53 -14.80
CA GLY A 44 10.91 -7.15 -14.39
C GLY A 44 9.42 -6.82 -14.48
N TRP A 45 8.74 -7.29 -15.54
CA TRP A 45 7.29 -7.13 -15.70
C TRP A 45 6.48 -7.95 -14.68
N LEU A 46 6.95 -9.15 -14.31
CA LEU A 46 6.30 -9.97 -13.30
C LEU A 46 6.43 -9.31 -11.90
N LEU A 47 7.61 -8.77 -11.57
CA LEU A 47 7.83 -8.02 -10.34
C LEU A 47 7.04 -6.71 -10.32
N PHE A 48 6.95 -6.02 -11.46
CA PHE A 48 6.11 -4.84 -11.63
C PHE A 48 4.64 -5.14 -11.37
N ALA A 49 4.12 -6.24 -11.92
CA ALA A 49 2.73 -6.64 -11.71
C ALA A 49 2.45 -7.12 -10.28
N ALA A 50 3.44 -7.73 -9.61
CA ALA A 50 3.32 -8.16 -8.22
C ALA A 50 3.16 -6.97 -7.24
N CYS A 51 3.83 -5.84 -7.51
CA CYS A 51 3.76 -4.64 -6.68
C CYS A 51 2.32 -4.11 -6.44
N PRO A 52 1.51 -3.78 -7.46
CA PRO A 52 0.13 -3.33 -7.29
C PRO A 52 -0.79 -4.45 -6.76
N VAL A 53 -0.54 -5.72 -7.10
CA VAL A 53 -1.30 -6.86 -6.55
C VAL A 53 -1.16 -6.92 -5.02
N ALA A 54 0.04 -6.72 -4.48
CA ALA A 54 0.26 -6.63 -3.05
C ALA A 54 -0.50 -5.44 -2.42
N VAL A 55 -0.55 -4.29 -3.09
CA VAL A 55 -1.29 -3.12 -2.62
C VAL A 55 -2.79 -3.36 -2.61
N PHE A 56 -3.35 -4.08 -3.59
CA PHE A 56 -4.78 -4.45 -3.60
C PHE A 56 -5.15 -5.36 -2.42
N MET A 57 -4.30 -6.35 -2.09
CA MET A 57 -4.51 -7.22 -0.92
C MET A 57 -4.42 -6.44 0.40
N ALA A 58 -3.48 -5.50 0.51
CA ALA A 58 -3.36 -4.65 1.69
C ALA A 58 -4.54 -3.65 1.79
N GLY A 59 -4.95 -3.06 0.66
CA GLY A 59 -6.02 -2.09 0.59
C GLY A 59 -7.38 -2.65 0.97
N SER A 60 -7.70 -3.88 0.54
CA SER A 60 -8.94 -4.55 0.95
C SER A 60 -8.98 -4.75 2.46
N LYS A 61 -7.88 -5.18 3.10
CA LYS A 61 -7.79 -5.34 4.56
C LYS A 61 -7.92 -4.02 5.33
N ILE A 62 -7.35 -2.94 4.81
CA ILE A 62 -7.48 -1.61 5.41
C ILE A 62 -8.95 -1.16 5.36
N ILE A 63 -9.62 -1.33 4.22
CA ILE A 63 -11.03 -0.96 4.06
C ILE A 63 -11.94 -1.84 4.93
N GLU A 64 -11.71 -3.15 4.95
CA GLU A 64 -12.45 -4.12 5.77
C GLU A 64 -12.36 -3.78 7.27
N SER A 65 -11.23 -3.25 7.72
CA SER A 65 -11.04 -2.81 9.12
C SER A 65 -11.96 -1.65 9.53
N PHE A 66 -12.52 -0.90 8.57
CA PHE A 66 -13.49 0.16 8.83
C PHE A 66 -14.95 -0.28 8.66
N ASP A 67 -15.19 -1.45 8.09
CA ASP A 67 -16.54 -1.94 7.75
C ASP A 67 -17.02 -3.03 8.70
N ILE A 68 -16.28 -3.28 9.80
CA ILE A 68 -16.71 -4.16 10.88
C ILE A 68 -18.02 -3.58 11.44
N PRO A 69 -19.18 -4.25 11.24
CA PRO A 69 -20.40 -3.87 11.93
C PRO A 69 -20.20 -4.17 13.41
N GLU A 70 -20.49 -3.18 14.26
CA GLU A 70 -20.58 -3.33 15.71
C GLU A 70 -21.61 -4.38 16.14
#